data_AF-A0A9X7GSA3-F1
#
_entry.id   AF-A0A9X7GSA3-F1
#
_cell.length_a   1.000
_cell.length_b   1.000
_cell.length_c   1.000
_cell.angle_alpha   90.00
_cell.angle_beta   90.00
_cell.angle_gamma   90.00
#
_symmetry.space_group_name_H-M   'P 1'
#
loop_
_entity.id
_entity.type
_entity.pdbx_description
1 polymer ?
#
loop_
_entity_poly.entity_id
_entity_poly.type
_entity_poly.pdbx_seq_one_letter_code
_entity_poly.pdbx_strand_id
1 'polypeptide(L)'
;MKPLTVQEIRSLYEKDKIVKFYKHRYWSKHIRLQALERDNNECQACKRLGEYRKGRNVHHIKELRDRPDLANNLETPQCHNAE
;
A
#
# COMPACT_ATOMS: atom_id res chain seq x y z
N MET A 1 -10.19 -11.98 -10.31
CA MET A 1 -9.27 -12.42 -9.23
C MET A 1 -9.79 -11.88 -7.92
N LYS A 2 -9.65 -12.61 -6.82
CA LYS A 2 -10.08 -12.16 -5.48
C LYS A 2 -8.85 -11.69 -4.68
N PRO A 3 -9.01 -10.75 -3.74
CA PRO A 3 -7.95 -10.41 -2.78
C PRO A 3 -7.68 -11.58 -1.83
N LEU A 4 -6.50 -11.57 -1.21
CA LEU A 4 -6.24 -12.41 -0.05
C LEU A 4 -7.11 -11.93 1.12
N THR A 5 -7.67 -12.87 1.86
CA THR A 5 -8.42 -12.63 3.09
C THR A 5 -7.51 -12.23 4.24
N VAL A 6 -8.09 -11.64 5.28
CA VAL A 6 -7.37 -11.30 6.52
C VAL A 6 -6.68 -12.51 7.14
N GLN A 7 -7.34 -13.67 7.13
CA GLN A 7 -6.80 -14.92 7.68
C GLN A 7 -5.59 -15.41 6.86
N GLU A 8 -5.65 -15.32 5.53
CA GLU A 8 -4.51 -15.67 4.67
C GLU A 8 -3.34 -14.71 4.88
N ILE A 9 -3.58 -13.41 4.99
CA ILE A 9 -2.53 -12.41 5.25
C ILE A 9 -1.85 -12.67 6.60
N ARG A 10 -2.63 -12.94 7.66
CA ARG A 10 -2.08 -13.33 8.98
C ARG A 10 -1.22 -14.58 8.89
N SER A 11 -1.70 -15.61 8.19
CA SER A 11 -0.93 -16.85 7.98
C SER A 11 0.36 -16.61 7.19
N LEU A 12 0.40 -15.62 6.28
CA LEU A 12 1.64 -15.25 5.60
C LEU A 12 2.64 -14.60 6.55
N TYR A 13 2.21 -13.78 7.51
CA TYR A 13 3.11 -13.25 8.55
C TYR A 13 3.66 -14.34 9.47
N GLU A 14 2.80 -15.25 9.94
CA GLU A 14 3.21 -16.38 10.79
C GLU A 14 4.26 -17.26 10.13
N LYS A 15 4.17 -17.42 8.80
CA LYS A 15 5.09 -18.25 8.00
C LYS A 15 6.28 -17.49 7.43
N ASP A 16 6.46 -16.23 7.80
CA ASP A 16 7.47 -15.31 7.24
C ASP A 16 7.47 -15.27 5.70
N LYS A 17 6.27 -15.26 5.11
CA LYS A 17 6.02 -15.33 3.66
C LYS A 17 5.25 -14.11 3.16
N ILE A 18 5.33 -12.98 3.85
CA ILE A 18 4.58 -11.75 3.50
C ILE A 18 4.89 -11.24 2.09
N VAL A 19 6.08 -11.53 1.56
CA VAL A 19 6.44 -11.24 0.15
C VAL A 19 5.41 -11.79 -0.86
N LYS A 20 4.68 -12.86 -0.52
CA LYS A 20 3.61 -13.41 -1.35
C LYS A 20 2.43 -12.46 -1.52
N PHE A 21 2.10 -11.65 -0.50
CA PHE A 21 1.08 -10.61 -0.61
C PHE A 21 1.49 -9.56 -1.65
N TYR A 22 2.71 -9.03 -1.56
CA TYR A 22 3.20 -8.01 -2.49
C TYR A 22 3.45 -8.54 -3.91
N LYS A 23 3.72 -9.85 -4.06
CA LYS A 23 3.79 -10.52 -5.38
C LYS A 23 2.42 -10.93 -5.92
N HIS A 24 1.35 -10.84 -5.12
CA HIS A 24 0.02 -11.29 -5.52
C HIS A 24 -0.52 -10.42 -6.66
N ARG A 25 -1.09 -11.05 -7.69
CA ARG A 25 -1.61 -10.34 -8.87
C ARG A 25 -2.72 -9.36 -8.52
N TYR A 26 -3.54 -9.66 -7.51
CA TYR A 26 -4.59 -8.74 -7.08
C TYR A 26 -4.02 -7.47 -6.46
N TRP A 27 -2.94 -7.59 -5.67
CA TRP A 27 -2.25 -6.44 -5.10
C TRP A 27 -1.68 -5.55 -6.20
N SER A 28 -0.90 -6.12 -7.13
CA SER A 28 -0.22 -5.35 -8.16
C SER A 28 -1.15 -4.76 -9.22
N LYS A 29 -2.25 -5.44 -9.56
CA LYS A 29 -3.19 -4.99 -10.61
C LYS A 29 -4.40 -4.20 -10.10
N HIS A 30 -4.69 -4.22 -8.81
CA HIS A 30 -5.84 -3.51 -8.26
C HIS A 30 -5.41 -2.58 -7.12
N ILE A 31 -5.04 -3.14 -5.96
CA ILE A 31 -4.83 -2.34 -4.74
C ILE A 31 -3.77 -1.25 -4.95
N ARG A 32 -2.59 -1.62 -5.48
CA ARG A 32 -1.50 -0.66 -5.72
C ARG A 32 -1.86 0.39 -6.79
N LEU A 33 -2.50 -0.02 -7.88
CA LEU A 33 -2.83 0.89 -8.99
C LEU A 33 -3.94 1.86 -8.60
N GLN A 34 -4.95 1.40 -7.87
CA GLN A 34 -6.02 2.25 -7.36
C GLN A 34 -5.50 3.37 -6.48
N ALA A 35 -4.54 3.08 -5.59
CA ALA A 35 -3.92 4.12 -4.76
C ALA A 35 -3.13 5.14 -5.61
N LEU A 36 -2.32 4.67 -6.57
CA LEU A 36 -1.57 5.56 -7.46
C LEU A 36 -2.48 6.44 -8.32
N GLU A 37 -3.56 5.87 -8.85
CA GLU A 37 -4.54 6.58 -9.68
C GLU A 37 -5.31 7.62 -8.87
N ARG A 38 -5.84 7.24 -7.70
CA ARG A 38 -6.49 8.16 -6.74
C ARG A 38 -5.58 9.34 -6.39
N ASP A 39 -4.30 9.05 -6.19
CA ASP A 39 -3.30 10.04 -5.78
C ASP A 39 -2.70 10.82 -6.96
N ASN A 40 -3.18 10.62 -8.19
CA ASN A 40 -2.63 11.20 -9.42
C ASN A 40 -1.12 10.97 -9.62
N ASN A 41 -0.59 9.86 -9.07
CA ASN A 41 0.85 9.61 -8.97
C ASN A 41 1.63 10.76 -8.29
N GLU A 42 1.00 11.46 -7.34
CA GLU A 42 1.59 12.56 -6.57
C GLU A 42 1.91 12.12 -5.15
N CYS A 43 3.02 12.63 -4.61
CA CYS A 43 3.35 12.49 -3.20
C CYS A 43 2.28 13.18 -2.35
N GLN A 44 1.46 12.40 -1.63
CA GLN A 44 0.38 12.96 -0.82
C GLN A 44 0.91 13.82 0.35
N ALA A 45 2.09 13.49 0.90
CA ALA A 45 2.74 14.31 1.92
C ALA A 45 3.15 15.70 1.38
N CYS A 46 3.80 15.76 0.22
CA CYS A 46 4.17 17.04 -0.40
C CYS A 46 2.94 17.84 -0.83
N LYS A 47 1.92 17.17 -1.36
CA LYS A 47 0.66 17.81 -1.77
C LYS A 47 -0.01 18.53 -0.61
N ARG A 48 0.00 17.95 0.60
CA ARG A 48 -0.49 18.59 1.83
C ARG A 48 0.28 19.86 2.21
N LEU A 49 1.55 19.96 1.81
CA LEU A 49 2.41 21.13 2.00
C LEU A 49 2.32 22.16 0.85
N GLY A 50 1.47 21.92 -0.17
CA GLY A 50 1.41 22.74 -1.37
C GLY A 50 2.56 22.50 -2.36
N GLU A 51 3.36 21.45 -2.16
CA GLU A 51 4.45 21.06 -3.04
C GLU A 51 4.02 19.95 -4.02
N TYR A 52 4.61 19.94 -5.21
CA TYR A 52 4.47 18.84 -6.17
C TYR A 52 5.70 17.94 -6.18
N ARG A 53 5.49 16.64 -5.99
CA ARG A 53 6.49 15.59 -6.27
C ARG A 53 5.82 14.38 -6.88
N LYS A 54 6.47 13.77 -7.89
CA LYS A 54 5.99 12.53 -8.49
C LYS A 54 6.17 11.37 -7.50
N GLY A 55 5.08 10.72 -7.14
CA GLY A 55 5.04 9.50 -6.36
C GLY A 55 5.11 8.26 -7.27
N ARG A 56 5.96 7.29 -6.90
CA ARG A 56 6.13 6.03 -7.66
C ARG A 56 5.77 4.78 -6.87
N ASN A 57 5.67 4.93 -5.56
CA ASN A 57 5.45 3.87 -4.60
C ASN A 57 4.19 4.15 -3.79
N VAL A 58 3.67 3.09 -3.19
CA VAL A 58 2.54 3.16 -2.27
C VAL A 58 3.00 2.63 -0.93
N HIS A 59 2.52 3.23 0.15
CA HIS A 59 2.79 2.82 1.51
C HIS A 59 1.47 2.56 2.23
N HIS A 60 1.45 1.61 3.15
CA HIS A 60 0.28 1.41 4.00
C HIS A 60 0.23 2.53 5.05
N ILE A 61 -0.92 3.20 5.19
CA ILE A 61 -1.11 4.21 6.24
C ILE A 61 -1.20 3.54 7.62
N LYS A 62 -1.78 2.34 7.65
CA LYS A 62 -1.77 1.45 8.81
C LYS A 62 -1.03 0.19 8.45
N GLU A 63 -0.01 -0.14 9.23
CA GLU A 63 0.85 -1.31 8.98
C GLU A 63 0.01 -2.56 8.69
N LEU A 64 0.33 -3.23 7.57
CA LEU A 64 -0.41 -4.39 7.10
C LEU A 64 -0.39 -5.55 8.11
N ARG A 65 0.66 -5.61 8.94
CA ARG A 65 0.80 -6.59 10.03
C ARG A 65 -0.27 -6.41 11.10
N ASP A 66 -0.53 -5.16 11.47
CA ASP A 66 -1.44 -4.82 12.57
C ASP A 66 -2.88 -4.70 12.08
N ARG A 67 -3.07 -4.18 10.86
CA ARG A 67 -4.37 -3.95 10.22
C ARG A 67 -4.46 -4.61 8.83
N PRO A 68 -4.41 -5.95 8.75
CA PRO A 68 -4.58 -6.68 7.50
C PRO A 68 -5.97 -6.49 6.86
N ASP A 69 -6.97 -6.09 7.65
CA ASP A 69 -8.30 -5.69 7.20
C ASP A 69 -8.29 -4.38 6.41
N LEU A 70 -7.25 -3.54 6.59
CA LEU A 70 -7.04 -2.28 5.89
C LEU A 70 -5.94 -2.39 4.83
N ALA A 71 -5.79 -3.56 4.19
CA ALA A 71 -4.75 -3.81 3.17
C ALA A 71 -4.82 -2.86 1.95
N ASN A 72 -5.94 -2.19 1.71
CA ASN A 72 -6.11 -1.18 0.66
C ASN A 72 -5.95 0.27 1.16
N ASN A 73 -5.70 0.47 2.46
CA ASN A 73 -5.53 1.79 3.04
C ASN A 73 -4.11 2.29 2.83
N LEU A 74 -3.86 2.72 1.60
CA LEU A 74 -2.56 3.18 1.13
C LEU A 74 -2.56 4.68 0.89
N GLU A 75 -1.37 5.27 0.90
CA GLU A 75 -1.09 6.54 0.23
C GLU A 75 0.14 6.39 -0.67
N THR A 76 0.32 7.36 -1.57
CA THR A 76 1.48 7.46 -2.45
C THR A 76 2.48 8.45 -1.84
N PRO A 77 3.46 8.02 -1.02
CA PRO A 77 4.55 8.89 -0.59
C PRO A 77 5.75 8.75 -1.55
N GLN A 78 6.44 9.87 -1.76
CA GLN A 78 7.82 9.87 -2.28
C GLN A 78 8.82 10.11 -1.15
N CYS A 79 8.39 10.80 -0.11
CA CYS A 79 9.16 11.09 1.09
C CYS A 79 8.98 9.91 2.06
N HIS A 80 9.91 8.97 2.03
CA HIS A 80 10.12 8.12 3.20
C HIS A 80 10.73 9.02 4.29
N ASN A 81 10.21 8.98 5.52
CA ASN A 81 10.74 9.65 6.72
C ASN A 81 10.15 11.02 7.12
N ALA A 82 8.89 11.30 6.80
CA ALA A 82 8.14 12.36 7.48
C ALA A 82 7.15 11.73 8.48
N GLU A 83 7.68 11.05 9.49
CA GLU A 83 6.95 10.69 10.72
C GLU A 83 7.51 11.51 11.89
#